data_AF-A0A3D8IL02-F1
#
_entry.id   AF-A0A3D8IL02-F1
#
_cell.length_a   1.000
_cell.length_b   1.000
_cell.length_c   1.000
_cell.angle_alpha   90.00
_cell.angle_beta   90.00
_cell.angle_gamma   90.00
#
_symmetry.space_group_name_H-M   'P 1'
#
loop_
_entity.id
_entity.type
_entity.pdbx_description
1 polymer ?
#
loop_
_entity_poly.entity_id
_entity_poly.type
_entity_poly.pdbx_seq_one_letter_code
_entity_poly.pdbx_strand_id
1 'polypeptide(L)'
;MRYVVMTIAIVCCLLGSESSDAEWDKHRFISRKNLGFTLCLKEFYKDLPSEIVKADRLFGLIELADPDDKKRFIDFIVSNINSYIPNFKHPELYPKNWYFVACLNMYNSQEYEDMIQRKGKYAK
;
A
#
# COMPACT_ATOMS: atom_id res chain seq x y z
N MET A 1 -6.64 -0.87 -49.58
CA MET A 1 -5.46 -0.75 -48.69
C MET A 1 -5.57 0.36 -47.64
N ARG A 2 -6.03 1.58 -47.96
CA ARG A 2 -6.16 2.67 -46.95
C ARG A 2 -7.08 2.35 -45.76
N TYR A 3 -8.19 1.63 -45.98
CA TYR A 3 -9.13 1.25 -44.91
C TYR A 3 -8.61 0.14 -43.98
N VAL A 4 -7.69 -0.71 -44.45
CA VAL A 4 -7.14 -1.83 -43.66
C VAL A 4 -6.08 -1.32 -42.66
N VAL A 5 -5.36 -0.25 -43.00
CA VAL A 5 -4.35 0.35 -42.12
C VAL A 5 -5.00 1.14 -40.98
N MET A 6 -6.15 1.80 -41.22
CA MET A 6 -6.87 2.50 -40.15
C MET A 6 -7.48 1.54 -39.12
N THR A 7 -8.00 0.38 -39.53
CA THR A 7 -8.55 -0.60 -38.57
C THR A 7 -7.48 -1.26 -37.70
N ILE A 8 -6.29 -1.52 -38.24
CA ILE A 8 -5.17 -2.09 -37.45
C ILE A 8 -4.67 -1.08 -36.40
N ALA A 9 -4.58 0.21 -36.74
CA ALA A 9 -4.14 1.25 -35.80
C ALA A 9 -5.12 1.43 -34.62
N ILE A 10 -6.43 1.33 -34.86
CA ILE A 10 -7.45 1.47 -33.80
C ILE A 10 -7.46 0.25 -32.87
N VAL A 11 -7.25 -0.96 -33.40
CA VAL A 11 -7.20 -2.20 -32.60
C VAL A 11 -5.94 -2.25 -31.71
N CYS A 12 -4.78 -1.76 -32.18
CA CYS A 12 -3.59 -1.67 -31.34
C CYS A 12 -3.69 -0.62 -30.22
N CYS A 13 -4.39 0.50 -30.44
CA CYS A 13 -4.63 1.50 -29.39
C CYS A 13 -5.60 0.99 -28.31
N LEU A 14 -6.61 0.18 -28.69
CA LEU A 14 -7.58 -0.36 -27.74
C LEU A 14 -6.99 -1.50 -26.90
N LEU A 15 -6.22 -2.41 -27.51
CA LEU A 15 -5.60 -3.55 -26.80
C LEU A 15 -4.38 -3.16 -25.96
N GLY A 16 -3.69 -2.05 -26.28
CA GLY A 16 -2.58 -1.54 -25.49
C GLY A 16 -3.02 -0.84 -24.19
N SER A 17 -4.19 -0.20 -24.21
CA SER A 17 -4.70 0.62 -23.09
C SER A 17 -5.02 -0.21 -21.84
N GLU A 18 -5.72 -1.34 -22.00
CA GLU A 18 -6.13 -2.19 -20.87
C GLU A 18 -4.93 -2.80 -20.12
N SER A 19 -3.86 -3.17 -20.83
CA SER A 19 -2.65 -3.73 -20.18
C SER A 19 -1.91 -2.68 -19.37
N SER A 20 -1.85 -1.43 -19.86
CA SER A 20 -1.18 -0.33 -19.18
C SER A 20 -1.97 0.12 -17.95
N ASP A 21 -3.30 0.18 -18.03
CA ASP A 21 -4.15 0.60 -16.93
C ASP A 21 -4.10 -0.40 -15.77
N ALA A 22 -4.13 -1.70 -16.06
CA ALA A 22 -3.98 -2.74 -15.05
C ALA A 22 -2.59 -2.75 -14.38
N GLU A 23 -1.54 -2.44 -15.15
CA GLU A 23 -0.18 -2.29 -14.61
C GLU A 23 -0.09 -1.07 -13.70
N TRP A 24 -0.66 0.07 -14.11
CA TRP A 24 -0.73 1.28 -13.29
C TRP A 24 -1.55 1.07 -12.01
N ASP A 25 -2.67 0.34 -12.08
CA ASP A 25 -3.45 -0.02 -10.90
C ASP A 25 -2.64 -0.85 -9.89
N LYS A 26 -1.88 -1.83 -10.39
CA LYS A 26 -0.96 -2.60 -9.55
C LYS A 26 0.12 -1.71 -8.93
N HIS A 27 0.70 -0.79 -9.69
CA HIS A 27 1.69 0.15 -9.18
C HIS A 27 1.12 1.09 -8.11
N ARG A 28 -0.08 1.64 -8.32
CA ARG A 28 -0.79 2.45 -7.32
C ARG A 28 -1.03 1.64 -6.05
N PHE A 29 -1.55 0.43 -6.18
CA PHE A 29 -1.82 -0.44 -5.05
C PHE A 29 -0.56 -0.75 -4.23
N ILE A 30 0.53 -1.17 -4.89
CA ILE A 30 1.81 -1.45 -4.21
C ILE A 30 2.37 -0.18 -3.55
N SER A 31 2.27 0.97 -4.22
CA SER A 31 2.73 2.25 -3.66
C SER A 31 1.95 2.60 -2.39
N ARG A 32 0.62 2.41 -2.38
CA ARG A 32 -0.21 2.60 -1.19
C ARG A 32 0.15 1.63 -0.07
N LYS A 33 0.43 0.35 -0.38
CA LYS A 33 0.94 -0.61 0.63
C LYS A 33 2.26 -0.14 1.24
N ASN A 34 3.20 0.33 0.41
CA ASN A 34 4.49 0.84 0.85
C ASN A 34 4.37 2.13 1.66
N LEU A 35 3.42 3.00 1.30
CA LEU A 35 3.11 4.21 2.05
C LEU A 35 2.68 3.86 3.47
N GLY A 36 1.69 2.99 3.66
CA GLY A 36 1.23 2.66 5.02
C GLY A 36 2.25 1.83 5.83
N PHE A 37 3.04 0.96 5.19
CA PHE A 37 4.17 0.33 5.89
C PHE A 37 5.19 1.36 6.39
N THR A 38 5.55 2.32 5.55
CA THR A 38 6.46 3.42 5.93
C THR A 38 5.88 4.25 7.08
N LEU A 39 4.59 4.62 7.00
CA LEU A 39 3.91 5.35 8.06
C LEU A 39 3.87 4.54 9.37
N CYS A 40 3.66 3.23 9.29
CA CYS A 40 3.66 2.35 10.46
C CYS A 40 5.02 2.34 11.16
N LEU A 41 6.12 2.22 10.41
CA LEU A 41 7.45 2.32 10.99
C LEU A 41 7.70 3.68 11.64
N LYS A 42 7.32 4.78 10.96
CA LYS A 42 7.50 6.14 11.47
C LYS A 42 6.69 6.44 12.73
N GLU A 43 5.54 5.78 12.90
CA GLU A 43 4.69 5.92 14.10
C GLU A 43 5.37 5.36 15.35
N PHE A 44 6.04 4.21 15.23
CA PHE A 44 6.58 3.48 16.38
C PHE A 44 8.10 3.60 16.57
N TYR A 45 8.83 4.12 15.58
CA TYR A 45 10.29 4.25 15.61
C TYR A 45 10.72 5.69 15.30
N LYS A 46 11.54 6.27 16.19
CA LYS A 46 12.03 7.66 16.08
C LYS A 46 13.32 7.78 15.29
N ASP A 47 14.23 6.82 15.45
CA ASP A 47 15.56 6.83 14.85
C ASP A 47 15.61 5.92 13.61
N LEU A 48 14.97 6.37 12.52
CA LEU A 48 14.92 5.64 11.26
C LEU A 48 15.95 6.18 10.25
N PRO A 49 16.49 5.33 9.36
CA PRO A 49 17.28 5.77 8.21
C PRO A 49 16.56 6.84 7.39
N SER A 50 17.32 7.79 6.86
CA SER A 50 16.77 8.96 6.17
C SER A 50 15.91 8.60 4.94
N GLU A 51 16.22 7.46 4.33
CA GLU A 51 15.52 6.84 3.21
C GLU A 51 14.09 6.48 3.61
N ILE A 52 13.90 5.89 4.79
CA ILE A 52 12.58 5.53 5.34
C ILE A 52 11.82 6.79 5.74
N VAL A 53 12.50 7.75 6.39
CA VAL A 53 11.87 9.01 6.81
C VAL A 53 11.27 9.77 5.63
N LYS A 54 11.92 9.72 4.46
CA LYS A 54 11.51 10.39 3.21
C LYS A 54 10.61 9.54 2.31
N ALA A 55 10.51 8.23 2.54
CA ALA A 55 9.79 7.31 1.65
C ALA A 55 8.29 7.62 1.53
N ASP A 56 7.67 8.18 2.56
CA ASP A 56 6.25 8.61 2.52
C ASP A 56 6.00 9.79 1.55
N ARG A 57 7.05 10.50 1.13
CA ARG A 57 6.97 11.51 0.07
C ARG A 57 7.00 10.87 -1.32
N LEU A 58 7.73 9.76 -1.47
CA LEU A 58 7.82 9.03 -2.73
C LEU A 58 6.55 8.23 -3.01
N PHE A 59 6.02 7.56 -1.99
CA PHE A 59 4.80 6.76 -2.11
C PHE A 59 3.51 7.56 -1.94
N GLY A 60 3.60 8.78 -1.40
CA GLY A 60 2.46 9.69 -1.22
C GLY A 60 2.28 10.71 -2.33
N LEU A 61 2.87 10.50 -3.51
CA LEU A 61 2.64 11.33 -4.69
C LEU A 61 1.18 11.19 -5.13
N ILE A 62 0.57 12.29 -5.60
CA ILE A 62 -0.87 12.32 -5.96
C ILE A 62 -1.24 11.38 -7.11
N GLU A 63 -0.26 11.01 -7.94
CA GLU A 63 -0.41 10.01 -9.01
C GLU A 63 -0.55 8.57 -8.46
N LEU A 64 -0.13 8.35 -7.21
CA LEU A 64 -0.04 7.04 -6.57
C LEU A 64 -0.95 6.91 -5.34
N ALA A 65 -1.34 8.02 -4.71
CA ALA A 65 -2.09 8.05 -3.46
C ALA A 65 -3.23 9.09 -3.51
N ASP A 66 -4.35 8.77 -2.84
CA ASP A 66 -5.43 9.73 -2.64
C ASP A 66 -5.01 10.79 -1.61
N PRO A 67 -5.55 12.02 -1.65
CA PRO A 67 -5.22 13.07 -0.69
C PRO A 67 -5.43 12.68 0.78
N ASP A 68 -6.39 11.80 1.06
CA ASP A 68 -6.73 11.33 2.41
C ASP A 68 -5.96 10.07 2.85
N ASP A 69 -5.19 9.42 1.97
CA ASP A 69 -4.53 8.13 2.25
C ASP A 69 -3.65 8.18 3.49
N LYS A 70 -2.84 9.23 3.66
CA LYS A 70 -1.94 9.34 4.82
C LYS A 70 -2.71 9.32 6.14
N LYS A 71 -3.78 10.10 6.23
CA LYS A 71 -4.61 10.16 7.44
C LYS A 71 -5.31 8.82 7.66
N ARG A 72 -5.94 8.27 6.61
CA ARG A 72 -6.66 6.99 6.68
C ARG A 72 -5.74 5.85 7.12
N PHE A 73 -4.51 5.81 6.61
CA PHE A 73 -3.56 4.76 6.96
C PHE A 73 -3.08 4.91 8.39
N ILE A 74 -2.78 6.12 8.86
CA ILE A 74 -2.42 6.36 10.27
C ILE A 74 -3.57 5.95 11.19
N ASP A 75 -4.81 6.36 10.88
CA ASP A 75 -5.99 5.99 11.68
C ASP A 75 -6.15 4.46 11.75
N PHE A 76 -5.95 3.77 10.63
CA PHE A 76 -5.96 2.31 10.57
C PHE A 76 -4.83 1.68 11.42
N ILE A 77 -3.60 2.18 11.28
CA ILE A 77 -2.43 1.67 12.00
C ILE A 77 -2.64 1.79 13.50
N VAL A 78 -2.96 2.98 14.00
CA VAL A 78 -3.10 3.23 15.44
C VAL A 78 -4.24 2.40 16.03
N SER A 79 -5.32 2.17 15.26
CA SER A 79 -6.47 1.39 15.72
C SER A 79 -6.23 -0.12 15.72
N ASN A 80 -5.36 -0.64 14.85
CA ASN A 80 -5.28 -2.07 14.59
C ASN A 80 -3.91 -2.70 14.84
N ILE A 81 -2.81 -1.95 14.91
CA ILE A 81 -1.45 -2.53 14.84
C ILE A 81 -1.18 -3.61 15.91
N ASN A 82 -1.78 -3.49 17.09
CA ASN A 82 -1.60 -4.45 18.17
C ASN A 82 -2.16 -5.84 17.84
N SER A 83 -3.17 -5.95 16.97
CA SER A 83 -3.70 -7.25 16.51
C SER A 83 -2.73 -7.97 15.57
N TYR A 84 -1.75 -7.25 15.00
CA TYR A 84 -0.73 -7.78 14.10
C TYR A 84 0.55 -8.21 14.83
N ILE A 85 0.66 -7.96 16.14
CA ILE A 85 1.76 -8.47 16.95
C ILE A 85 1.67 -10.00 16.98
N PRO A 86 2.73 -10.74 16.64
CA PRO A 86 2.66 -12.20 16.64
C PRO A 86 2.43 -12.77 18.04
N ASN A 87 1.60 -13.81 18.10
CA ASN A 87 1.48 -14.64 19.28
C ASN A 87 2.63 -15.65 19.29
N PHE A 88 3.76 -15.26 19.88
CA PHE A 88 4.91 -16.14 20.01
C PHE A 88 4.61 -17.31 20.95
N LYS A 89 5.09 -18.50 20.58
CA LYS A 89 5.04 -19.69 21.44
C LYS A 89 5.81 -19.48 22.77
N HIS A 90 6.86 -18.65 22.71
CA HIS A 90 7.76 -18.31 23.81
C HIS A 90 7.88 -16.78 23.94
N PRO A 91 6.86 -16.08 24.44
CA PRO A 91 6.80 -14.62 24.45
C PRO A 91 7.93 -13.97 25.28
N GLU A 92 8.53 -14.69 26.22
CA GLU A 92 9.66 -14.26 27.04
C GLU A 92 10.94 -14.00 26.24
N LEU A 93 11.07 -14.60 25.05
CA LEU A 93 12.24 -14.44 24.18
C LEU A 93 12.15 -13.20 23.29
N TYR A 94 10.99 -12.55 23.23
CA TYR A 94 10.71 -11.52 22.24
C TYR A 94 10.30 -10.19 22.89
N PRO A 95 10.53 -9.06 22.22
CA PRO A 95 9.99 -7.78 22.67
C PRO A 95 8.46 -7.83 22.75
N LYS A 96 7.90 -7.30 23.84
CA LYS A 96 6.43 -7.20 24.01
C LYS A 96 5.77 -6.41 22.88
N ASN A 97 6.44 -5.34 22.43
CA ASN A 97 5.95 -4.41 21.41
C ASN A 97 6.80 -4.53 20.15
N TRP A 98 6.70 -5.65 19.45
CA TRP A 98 7.49 -5.90 18.24
C TRP A 98 6.87 -5.26 16.99
N TYR A 99 6.74 -3.93 17.01
CA TYR A 99 6.04 -3.17 15.98
C TYR A 99 6.61 -3.34 14.57
N PHE A 100 7.90 -3.59 14.42
CA PHE A 100 8.50 -3.92 13.13
C PHE A 100 7.82 -5.14 12.49
N VAL A 101 7.66 -6.24 13.25
CA VAL A 101 7.00 -7.45 12.75
C VAL A 101 5.50 -7.22 12.59
N ALA A 102 4.88 -6.44 13.48
CA ALA A 102 3.47 -6.08 13.33
C ALA A 102 3.20 -5.29 12.05
N CYS A 103 4.05 -4.30 11.71
CA CYS A 103 3.95 -3.55 10.45
C CYS A 103 4.14 -4.46 9.24
N LEU A 104 5.04 -5.44 9.32
CA LEU A 104 5.25 -6.42 8.24
C LEU A 104 4.06 -7.37 8.10
N ASN A 105 3.47 -7.83 9.21
CA ASN A 105 2.27 -8.65 9.20
C ASN A 105 1.08 -7.88 8.63
N MET A 106 0.91 -6.62 9.03
CA MET A 106 -0.09 -5.71 8.47
C MET A 106 0.10 -5.53 6.95
N TYR A 107 1.33 -5.28 6.49
CA TYR A 107 1.64 -5.15 5.06
C TYR A 107 1.20 -6.39 4.24
N ASN A 108 1.22 -7.57 4.84
CA ASN A 108 0.83 -8.82 4.19
C ASN A 108 -0.62 -9.24 4.49
N SER A 109 -1.41 -8.43 5.20
CA SER A 109 -2.76 -8.81 5.60
C SER A 109 -3.82 -8.44 4.56
N GLN A 110 -4.80 -9.33 4.37
CA GLN A 110 -5.95 -9.04 3.52
C GLN A 110 -6.75 -7.84 4.04
N GLU A 111 -6.86 -7.66 5.35
CA GLU A 111 -7.58 -6.54 5.94
C GLU A 111 -6.95 -5.19 5.57
N TYR A 112 -5.62 -5.11 5.51
CA TYR A 112 -4.92 -3.91 5.07
C TYR A 112 -5.11 -3.66 3.57
N GLU A 113 -5.09 -4.72 2.76
CA GLU A 113 -5.41 -4.63 1.33
C GLU A 113 -6.84 -4.16 1.07
N ASP A 114 -7.80 -4.67 1.84
CA ASP A 114 -9.20 -4.26 1.80
C ASP A 114 -9.36 -2.79 2.20
N MET A 115 -8.60 -2.31 3.19
CA MET A 115 -8.60 -0.90 3.58
C MET A 115 -8.04 0.01 2.47
N ILE A 116 -6.96 -0.41 1.80
CA ILE A 116 -6.39 0.33 0.66
C ILE A 116 -7.40 0.41 -0.48
N GLN A 117 -8.05 -0.71 -0.80
CA GLN A 117 -9.01 -0.83 -1.90
C GLN A 117 -10.43 -0.35 -1.53
N ARG A 118 -10.64 0.16 -0.30
CA ARG A 118 -11.95 0.58 0.22
C ARG A 118 -13.02 -0.50 0.05
N LYS A 119 -12.72 -1.73 0.49
CA LYS A 119 -13.62 -2.89 0.42
C LYS A 119 -14.25 -3.20 1.78
N GLY A 120 -15.42 -3.85 1.74
CA GLY A 120 -16.11 -4.34 2.92
C GLY A 120 -16.39 -3.23 3.94
N LYS A 121 -15.92 -3.41 5.17
CA LYS A 121 -16.12 -2.42 6.25
C LYS A 121 -15.39 -1.09 6.02
N TYR A 122 -14.50 -1.02 5.01
CA TYR A 122 -13.72 0.17 4.66
C TYR A 122 -14.26 0.94 3.43
N ALA A 123 -15.45 0.61 2.93
CA ALA A 123 -16.01 1.15 1.68
C ALA A 123 -16.50 2.61 1.72
N LYS A 124 -15.84 3.48 2.49
CA LYS A 124 -16.17 4.91 2.62
C LYS A 124 -15.16 5.81 1.91
#